data_AF-V4NT56-F1
#
_entry.id   AF-V4NT56-F1
#
_cell.length_a   1.000
_cell.length_b   1.000
_cell.length_c   1.000
_cell.angle_alpha   90.00
_cell.angle_beta   90.00
_cell.angle_gamma   90.00
#
_symmetry.space_group_name_H-M   'P 1'
#
loop_
_entity.id
_entity.type
_entity.pdbx_description
1 polymer ?
#
loop_
_entity_poly.entity_id
_entity_poly.type
_entity_poly.pdbx_seq_one_letter_code
_entity_poly.pdbx_strand_id
1 'polypeptide(L)'
;MNSSTSKTLDAHAPVKPLTSLNACESDERNLAYVVYGLLFISPFSLGLTALIGVVLAYIKKHDCTSYIQTHFRYQIKSFWVIFAMWAIATFIAVICTVFLTWTLVNLIWTQYDITDWRQLDIDLSDFDTSQISVSTLLGVASGYVVSAILTVMATVWILIASVMGLIRLNHHKPIGKRFQKA
;
A
#
# COMPACT_ATOMS: atom_id res chain seq x y z
N MET A 1 13.14 59.04 -47.76
CA MET A 1 13.54 58.87 -46.35
C MET A 1 12.27 58.49 -45.64
N ASN A 2 12.06 57.25 -45.18
CA ASN A 2 12.84 56.56 -44.16
C ASN A 2 12.57 55.04 -44.22
N SER A 3 13.62 54.26 -44.49
CA SER A 3 13.70 52.82 -44.23
C SER A 3 14.11 52.59 -42.77
N SER A 4 13.48 51.66 -42.06
CA SER A 4 14.14 50.86 -41.00
C SER A 4 13.24 49.71 -40.54
N THR A 5 13.80 48.49 -40.65
CA THR A 5 13.58 47.30 -39.80
C THR A 5 12.17 46.68 -39.84
N SER A 6 11.89 45.57 -40.55
CA SER A 6 12.60 44.29 -40.52
C SER A 6 13.08 43.93 -39.11
N LYS A 7 12.16 43.38 -38.30
CA LYS A 7 12.52 42.52 -37.17
C LYS A 7 11.48 41.43 -37.03
N THR A 8 11.68 40.37 -37.83
CA THR A 8 11.68 39.00 -37.34
C THR A 8 10.55 38.70 -36.35
N LEU A 9 9.37 38.37 -36.86
CA LEU A 9 8.41 37.52 -36.14
C LEU A 9 8.94 36.06 -36.17
N ASP A 10 10.23 35.93 -35.87
CA ASP A 10 10.99 34.68 -35.82
C ASP A 10 11.12 34.33 -34.34
N ALA A 11 9.98 34.24 -33.65
CA ALA A 11 9.94 33.51 -32.40
C ALA A 11 9.61 32.06 -32.75
N HIS A 12 10.66 31.34 -33.19
CA HIS A 12 10.78 29.89 -33.22
C HIS A 12 10.56 29.28 -31.82
N ALA A 13 9.39 29.48 -31.22
CA ALA A 13 8.88 28.54 -30.26
C ALA A 13 8.07 27.53 -31.09
N PRO A 14 8.48 26.25 -31.17
CA PRO A 14 7.60 25.25 -31.76
C PRO A 14 6.32 25.21 -30.92
N VAL A 15 5.26 25.85 -31.41
CA VAL A 15 3.93 25.75 -30.80
C VAL A 15 3.52 24.30 -31.00
N LYS A 16 3.70 23.50 -29.95
CA LYS A 16 3.36 22.08 -29.96
C LYS A 16 1.91 21.97 -30.43
N PRO A 17 1.60 21.17 -31.48
CA PRO A 17 0.24 21.05 -31.99
C PRO A 17 -0.71 20.69 -30.84
N LEU A 18 -1.88 21.33 -30.74
CA LEU A 18 -2.86 21.06 -29.67
C LEU A 18 -3.17 19.55 -29.53
N THR A 19 -3.16 18.83 -30.65
CA THR A 19 -3.28 17.36 -30.72
C THR A 19 -2.21 16.64 -29.88
N SER A 20 -0.96 17.10 -29.92
CA SER A 20 0.16 16.52 -29.18
C SER A 20 0.19 16.88 -27.69
N LEU A 21 -0.46 18.00 -27.31
CA LEU A 21 -0.68 18.37 -25.92
C LEU A 21 -1.78 17.50 -25.30
N ASN A 22 -2.90 17.32 -26.03
CA ASN A 22 -4.00 16.46 -25.61
C ASN A 22 -3.58 14.99 -25.49
N ALA A 23 -2.74 14.49 -26.41
CA ALA A 23 -2.20 13.13 -26.36
C ALA A 23 -1.30 12.91 -25.12
N CYS A 24 -0.44 13.89 -24.81
CA CYS A 24 0.42 13.84 -23.61
C CYS A 24 -0.42 13.84 -22.33
N GLU A 25 -1.44 14.69 -22.25
CA GLU A 25 -2.34 14.74 -21.09
C GLU A 25 -3.13 13.43 -20.93
N SER A 26 -3.61 12.84 -22.02
CA SER A 26 -4.29 11.53 -21.95
C SER A 26 -3.37 10.40 -21.49
N ASP A 27 -2.10 10.42 -21.91
CA ASP A 27 -1.12 9.42 -21.48
C ASP A 27 -0.79 9.54 -19.99
N GLU A 28 -0.62 10.77 -19.49
CA GLU A 28 -0.43 11.04 -18.05
C GLU A 28 -1.62 10.55 -17.21
N ARG A 29 -2.84 10.78 -17.69
CA ARG A 29 -4.07 10.28 -17.04
C ARG A 29 -4.18 8.76 -17.07
N ASN A 30 -3.88 8.13 -18.21
CA ASN A 30 -3.87 6.66 -18.33
C ASN A 30 -2.87 6.04 -17.35
N LEU A 31 -1.70 6.64 -17.19
CA LEU A 31 -0.71 6.22 -16.20
C LEU A 31 -1.23 6.34 -14.76
N ALA A 32 -1.92 7.44 -14.44
CA ALA A 32 -2.54 7.61 -13.12
C ALA A 32 -3.64 6.56 -12.85
N TYR A 33 -4.44 6.19 -13.87
CA TYR A 33 -5.41 5.09 -13.77
C TYR A 33 -4.74 3.74 -13.54
N VAL A 34 -3.64 3.45 -14.25
CA VAL A 34 -2.85 2.23 -14.05
C VAL A 34 -2.34 2.16 -12.61
N VAL A 35 -1.79 3.26 -12.07
CA VAL A 35 -1.31 3.27 -10.68
C VAL A 35 -2.45 3.06 -9.67
N TYR A 36 -3.66 3.61 -9.91
CA TYR A 36 -4.83 3.31 -9.07
C TYR A 36 -5.28 1.85 -9.19
N GLY A 37 -5.25 1.27 -10.39
CA GLY A 37 -5.51 -0.15 -10.62
C GLY A 37 -4.53 -1.05 -9.87
N LEU A 38 -3.23 -0.70 -9.88
CA LEU A 38 -2.20 -1.44 -9.13
C LEU A 38 -2.42 -1.33 -7.62
N LEU A 39 -2.81 -0.16 -7.10
CA LEU A 39 -3.15 0.02 -5.69
C LEU A 39 -4.38 -0.82 -5.30
N PHE A 40 -5.37 -0.93 -6.19
CA PHE A 40 -6.57 -1.73 -5.95
C PHE A 40 -6.27 -3.24 -5.88
N ILE A 41 -5.34 -3.72 -6.71
CA ILE A 41 -4.93 -5.14 -6.75
C ILE A 41 -3.95 -5.49 -5.61
N SER A 42 -3.35 -4.48 -4.97
CA SER A 42 -2.37 -4.62 -3.86
C SER A 42 -2.71 -5.64 -2.78
N PRO A 43 -3.94 -5.68 -2.22
CA PRO A 43 -4.29 -6.65 -1.17
C PRO A 43 -4.16 -8.10 -1.62
N PHE A 44 -4.44 -8.39 -2.90
CA PHE A 44 -4.36 -9.74 -3.46
C PHE A 44 -2.93 -10.20 -3.74
N SER A 45 -1.99 -9.25 -3.87
CA SER A 45 -0.58 -9.53 -4.19
C SER A 45 0.35 -9.35 -2.99
N LEU A 46 -0.19 -9.38 -1.76
CA LEU A 46 0.56 -9.11 -0.52
C LEU A 46 1.35 -7.78 -0.54
N GLY A 47 0.86 -6.77 -1.28
CA GLY A 47 1.53 -5.47 -1.41
C GLY A 47 2.56 -5.35 -2.54
N LEU A 48 2.86 -6.42 -3.28
CA LEU A 48 3.86 -6.37 -4.35
C LEU A 48 3.44 -5.47 -5.52
N THR A 49 2.17 -5.50 -5.90
CA THR A 49 1.64 -4.61 -6.96
C THR A 49 1.57 -3.16 -6.51
N ALA A 50 1.34 -2.88 -5.22
CA ALA A 50 1.44 -1.51 -4.72
C ALA A 50 2.88 -0.97 -4.78
N LEU A 51 3.88 -1.81 -4.58
CA LEU A 51 5.29 -1.41 -4.73
C LEU A 51 5.57 -0.94 -6.16
N ILE A 52 5.16 -1.72 -7.16
CA ILE A 52 5.31 -1.35 -8.58
C ILE A 52 4.57 -0.03 -8.87
N GLY A 53 3.34 0.11 -8.37
CA GLY A 53 2.55 1.33 -8.54
C GLY A 53 3.22 2.58 -7.95
N VAL A 54 3.83 2.45 -6.76
CA VAL A 54 4.58 3.55 -6.14
C VAL A 54 5.86 3.88 -6.89
N VAL A 55 6.60 2.87 -7.36
CA VAL A 55 7.82 3.09 -8.15
C VAL A 55 7.49 3.88 -9.42
N LEU A 56 6.43 3.48 -10.14
CA LEU A 56 5.93 4.23 -11.30
C LEU A 56 5.56 5.67 -10.95
N ALA A 57 4.85 5.87 -9.82
CA ALA A 57 4.50 7.21 -9.34
C ALA A 57 5.73 8.07 -9.01
N TYR A 58 6.79 7.49 -8.43
CA TYR A 58 8.02 8.23 -8.12
C TYR A 58 8.77 8.66 -9.37
N ILE A 59 8.86 7.78 -10.38
CA ILE A 59 9.53 8.07 -11.64
C ILE A 59 8.75 9.17 -12.40
N LYS A 60 7.43 9.02 -12.54
CA LYS A 60 6.59 9.94 -13.34
C LYS A 60 6.23 11.25 -12.63
N LYS A 61 6.39 11.36 -11.30
CA LYS A 61 6.00 12.56 -10.54
C LYS A 61 6.61 13.88 -11.05
N HIS A 62 7.77 13.86 -11.69
CA HIS A 62 8.46 15.06 -12.15
C HIS A 62 8.13 15.47 -13.61
N ASP A 63 7.56 14.56 -14.40
CA ASP A 63 7.34 14.76 -15.84
C ASP A 63 5.87 15.03 -16.21
N CYS A 64 5.03 15.38 -15.24
CA CYS A 64 3.58 15.52 -15.45
C CYS A 64 3.04 16.91 -15.13
N THR A 65 1.87 17.20 -15.70
CA THR A 65 1.09 18.42 -15.49
C THR A 65 0.82 18.67 -14.00
N SER A 66 0.76 19.95 -13.58
CA SER A 66 0.71 20.34 -12.15
C SER A 66 -0.43 19.67 -11.36
N TYR A 67 -1.58 19.43 -12.01
CA TYR A 67 -2.72 18.74 -11.39
C TYR A 67 -2.47 17.24 -11.21
N ILE A 68 -1.92 16.53 -12.21
CA ILE A 68 -1.60 15.09 -12.14
C ILE A 68 -0.54 14.82 -11.07
N GLN A 69 0.43 15.72 -10.91
CA GLN A 69 1.45 15.62 -9.86
C GLN A 69 0.83 15.53 -8.44
N THR A 70 -0.34 16.14 -8.22
CA THR A 70 -1.04 16.06 -6.93
C THR A 70 -1.60 14.67 -6.66
N HIS A 71 -2.08 14.00 -7.69
CA HIS A 71 -2.59 12.62 -7.62
C HIS A 71 -1.46 11.65 -7.29
N PHE A 72 -0.31 11.75 -7.97
CA PHE A 72 0.87 10.91 -7.65
C PHE A 72 1.37 11.13 -6.21
N ARG A 73 1.42 12.38 -5.72
CA ARG A 73 1.80 12.66 -4.33
C ARG A 73 0.82 12.06 -3.32
N TYR A 74 -0.48 12.08 -3.62
CA TYR A 74 -1.50 11.47 -2.77
C TYR A 74 -1.40 9.94 -2.74
N GLN A 75 -1.17 9.32 -3.90
CA GLN A 75 -0.95 7.87 -4.02
C GLN A 75 0.27 7.42 -3.21
N ILE A 76 1.41 8.11 -3.35
CA ILE A 76 2.63 7.82 -2.58
C ILE A 76 2.37 7.91 -1.07
N LYS A 77 1.70 8.96 -0.60
CA LYS A 77 1.37 9.10 0.83
C LYS A 77 0.44 7.99 1.32
N SER A 78 -0.57 7.65 0.53
CA SER A 78 -1.52 6.60 0.87
C SER A 78 -0.83 5.25 0.98
N PHE A 79 0.08 4.95 0.05
CA PHE A 79 0.92 3.75 0.12
C PHE A 79 1.69 3.67 1.44
N TRP A 80 2.43 4.71 1.81
CA TRP A 80 3.22 4.70 3.05
C TRP A 80 2.37 4.52 4.31
N VAL A 81 1.18 5.14 4.36
CA VAL A 81 0.25 4.98 5.48
C VAL A 81 -0.23 3.53 5.58
N ILE A 82 -0.65 2.92 4.46
CA ILE A 82 -1.17 1.56 4.45
C ILE A 82 -0.06 0.55 4.73
N PHE A 83 1.12 0.74 4.13
CA PHE A 83 2.29 -0.09 4.39
C PHE A 83 2.66 -0.08 5.87
N ALA A 84 2.66 1.09 6.52
CA ALA A 84 2.87 1.19 7.96
C ALA A 84 1.79 0.44 8.76
N MET A 85 0.50 0.59 8.40
CA MET A 85 -0.58 -0.13 9.10
C MET A 85 -0.46 -1.65 8.96
N TRP A 86 -0.17 -2.16 7.76
CA TRP A 86 0.07 -3.60 7.55
C TRP A 86 1.33 -4.09 8.26
N ALA A 87 2.40 -3.31 8.26
CA ALA A 87 3.62 -3.64 9.00
C ALA A 87 3.33 -3.78 10.51
N ILE A 88 2.58 -2.84 11.09
CA ILE A 88 2.16 -2.90 12.51
C ILE A 88 1.27 -4.11 12.77
N ALA A 89 0.26 -4.37 11.92
CA ALA A 89 -0.62 -5.52 12.07
C ALA A 89 0.16 -6.85 12.01
N THR A 90 1.10 -6.96 11.08
CA THR A 90 1.97 -8.13 10.93
C THR A 90 2.90 -8.28 12.12
N PHE A 91 3.48 -7.19 12.61
CA PHE A 91 4.35 -7.21 13.78
C PHE A 91 3.62 -7.73 15.02
N ILE A 92 2.38 -7.29 15.27
CA ILE A 92 1.54 -7.81 16.36
C ILE A 92 1.27 -9.30 16.15
N ALA A 93 0.89 -9.72 14.93
CA ALA A 93 0.63 -11.13 14.62
C ALA A 93 1.86 -12.02 14.82
N VAL A 94 3.06 -11.53 14.47
CA VAL A 94 4.33 -12.26 14.68
C VAL A 94 4.60 -12.43 16.17
N ILE A 95 4.44 -11.38 16.98
CA ILE A 95 4.60 -11.49 18.44
C ILE A 95 3.64 -12.52 19.03
N CYS A 96 2.35 -12.46 18.65
CA CYS A 96 1.36 -13.45 19.09
C CYS A 96 1.73 -14.87 18.66
N THR A 97 2.21 -15.05 17.42
CA THR A 97 2.66 -16.35 16.90
C THR A 97 3.87 -16.88 17.67
N VAL A 98 4.87 -16.04 17.93
CA VAL A 98 6.08 -16.43 18.70
C VAL A 98 5.70 -16.82 20.12
N PHE A 99 4.79 -16.09 20.75
CA PHE A 99 4.32 -16.42 22.09
C PHE A 99 3.53 -17.73 22.11
N LEU A 100 2.65 -17.95 21.12
CA LEU A 100 1.90 -19.19 20.97
C LEU A 100 2.83 -20.38 20.74
N THR A 101 3.77 -20.29 19.80
CA THR A 101 4.73 -21.38 19.54
C THR A 101 5.60 -21.67 20.75
N TRP A 102 6.05 -20.64 21.47
CA TRP A 102 6.78 -20.81 22.72
C TRP A 102 5.98 -21.61 23.77
N THR A 103 4.69 -21.29 23.93
CA THR A 103 3.82 -22.01 24.88
C THR A 103 3.60 -23.46 24.47
N LEU A 104 3.39 -23.73 23.18
CA LEU A 104 3.21 -25.08 22.66
C LEU A 104 4.50 -25.92 22.78
N VAL A 105 5.65 -25.34 22.47
CA VAL A 105 6.95 -26.03 22.60
C VAL A 105 7.23 -26.42 24.05
N ASN A 106 7.00 -25.51 25.00
CA ASN A 106 7.20 -25.82 26.42
C ASN A 106 6.24 -26.92 26.90
N LEU A 107 4.99 -26.89 26.45
CA LEU A 107 4.03 -27.91 26.82
C LEU A 107 4.40 -29.27 26.23
N ILE A 108 4.85 -29.33 24.98
CA ILE A 108 5.34 -30.58 24.38
C ILE A 108 6.57 -31.10 25.14
N TRP A 109 7.52 -30.23 25.51
CA TRP A 109 8.72 -30.61 26.27
C TRP A 109 8.43 -31.15 27.68
N THR A 110 7.35 -30.69 28.34
CA THR A 110 7.00 -31.17 29.68
C THR A 110 6.24 -32.50 29.66
N GLN A 111 5.46 -32.74 28.60
CA GLN A 111 4.65 -33.96 28.48
C GLN A 111 5.39 -35.10 27.76
N TYR A 112 6.29 -34.78 26.83
CA TYR A 112 7.02 -35.75 26.02
C TYR A 112 8.53 -35.58 26.23
N ASP A 113 9.20 -36.66 26.64
CA ASP A 113 10.67 -36.68 26.65
C ASP A 113 11.17 -36.86 25.21
N ILE A 114 11.48 -35.73 24.57
CA ILE A 114 11.89 -35.67 23.16
C ILE A 114 13.37 -36.06 22.96
N THR A 115 14.05 -36.47 24.04
CA THR A 115 15.49 -36.78 24.02
C THR A 115 15.82 -37.97 23.09
N ASP A 116 14.90 -38.94 22.96
CA ASP A 116 15.09 -40.13 22.13
C ASP A 116 14.09 -40.19 20.96
N TRP A 117 14.36 -39.37 19.93
CA TRP A 117 13.49 -39.15 18.75
C TRP A 117 13.11 -40.43 17.97
N ARG A 118 13.78 -41.55 18.22
CA ARG A 118 13.53 -42.84 17.54
C ARG A 118 12.34 -43.61 18.08
N GLN A 119 11.88 -43.29 19.29
CA GLN A 119 10.74 -43.93 19.96
C GLN A 119 9.64 -42.94 20.29
N LEU A 120 9.64 -41.78 19.63
CA LEU A 120 8.66 -40.73 19.86
C LEU A 120 7.28 -41.18 19.36
N ASP A 121 6.46 -41.71 20.26
CA ASP A 121 5.06 -42.01 20.03
C ASP A 121 4.21 -40.87 20.61
N ILE A 122 3.66 -40.03 19.73
CA ILE A 122 2.85 -38.87 20.14
C ILE A 122 1.39 -39.32 20.18
N ASP A 123 0.92 -39.67 21.37
CA ASP A 123 -0.50 -39.93 21.59
C ASP A 123 -1.23 -38.62 21.94
N LEU A 124 -1.95 -38.05 20.96
CA LEU A 124 -2.72 -36.82 21.14
C LEU A 124 -3.89 -36.98 22.13
N SER A 125 -4.28 -38.22 22.48
CA SER A 125 -5.37 -38.48 23.42
C SER A 125 -4.98 -38.26 24.89
N ASP A 126 -3.70 -38.38 25.23
CA ASP A 126 -3.15 -38.14 26.57
C ASP A 126 -2.65 -36.70 26.77
N PHE A 127 -2.90 -35.82 25.79
CA PHE A 127 -2.43 -34.44 25.84
C PHE A 127 -3.16 -33.62 26.92
N ASP A 128 -2.51 -33.44 28.06
CA ASP A 128 -3.03 -32.62 29.15
C ASP A 128 -2.91 -31.12 28.84
N THR A 129 -4.04 -30.52 28.46
CA THR A 129 -4.15 -29.09 28.17
C THR A 129 -4.31 -28.22 29.41
N SER A 130 -4.42 -28.81 30.61
CA SER A 130 -4.67 -28.07 31.86
C SER A 130 -3.54 -27.09 32.21
N GLN A 131 -2.32 -27.35 31.71
CA GLN A 131 -1.18 -26.46 31.90
C GLN A 131 -1.25 -25.18 31.04
N ILE A 132 -2.12 -25.12 30.04
CA ILE A 132 -2.33 -23.90 29.25
C ILE A 132 -3.21 -22.94 30.05
N SER A 133 -2.62 -21.88 30.56
CA SER A 133 -3.37 -20.82 31.22
C SER A 133 -4.41 -20.19 30.27
N VAL A 134 -5.64 -20.03 30.74
CA VAL A 134 -6.71 -19.34 30.00
C VAL A 134 -6.31 -17.90 29.67
N SER A 135 -5.52 -17.25 30.52
CA SER A 135 -5.01 -15.90 30.27
C SER A 135 -4.08 -15.84 29.04
N THR A 136 -3.27 -16.87 28.82
CA THR A 136 -2.40 -17.01 27.65
C THR A 136 -3.23 -17.12 26.38
N LEU A 137 -4.27 -17.96 26.38
CA LEU A 137 -5.15 -18.13 25.23
C LEU A 137 -5.92 -16.85 24.90
N LEU A 138 -6.50 -16.18 25.91
CA LEU A 138 -7.21 -14.92 25.71
C LEU A 138 -6.28 -13.79 25.26
N GLY A 139 -5.05 -13.75 25.77
CA GLY A 139 -4.03 -12.77 25.35
C GLY A 139 -3.64 -12.95 23.88
N VAL A 140 -3.35 -14.18 23.47
CA VAL A 140 -3.01 -14.50 22.07
C VAL A 140 -4.21 -14.27 21.14
N ALA A 141 -5.41 -14.73 21.53
CA ALA A 141 -6.62 -14.56 20.74
C ALA A 141 -6.97 -13.07 20.55
N SER A 142 -6.93 -12.27 21.62
CA SER A 142 -7.19 -10.83 21.52
C SER A 142 -6.15 -10.10 20.67
N GLY A 143 -4.87 -10.50 20.74
CA GLY A 143 -3.82 -9.96 19.87
C GLY A 143 -4.06 -10.23 18.38
N TYR A 144 -4.47 -11.46 18.03
CA TYR A 144 -4.88 -11.77 16.65
C TYR A 144 -6.13 -11.03 16.22
N VAL A 145 -7.11 -10.84 17.10
CA VAL A 145 -8.31 -10.04 16.80
C VAL A 145 -7.92 -8.59 16.50
N VAL A 146 -7.03 -7.99 17.29
CA VAL A 146 -6.54 -6.62 17.03
C VAL A 146 -5.79 -6.55 15.69
N SER A 147 -4.91 -7.50 15.41
CA SER A 147 -4.20 -7.57 14.12
C SER A 147 -5.16 -7.73 12.93
N ALA A 148 -6.19 -8.58 13.07
CA ALA A 148 -7.21 -8.78 12.04
C ALA A 148 -8.01 -7.50 11.79
N ILE A 149 -8.45 -6.80 12.85
CA ILE A 149 -9.19 -5.54 12.74
C ILE A 149 -8.34 -4.48 12.03
N LEU A 150 -7.06 -4.34 12.39
CA LEU A 150 -6.15 -3.39 11.74
C LEU A 150 -5.96 -3.71 10.26
N THR A 151 -5.86 -4.99 9.91
CA THR A 151 -5.70 -5.44 8.53
C THR A 151 -6.96 -5.12 7.71
N VAL A 152 -8.15 -5.43 8.25
CA VAL A 152 -9.43 -5.10 7.62
C VAL A 152 -9.55 -3.59 7.45
N MET A 153 -9.27 -2.81 8.48
CA MET A 153 -9.32 -1.35 8.41
C MET A 153 -8.36 -0.80 7.33
N ALA A 154 -7.16 -1.35 7.22
CA ALA A 154 -6.20 -0.98 6.18
C ALA A 154 -6.69 -1.34 4.76
N THR A 155 -7.36 -2.49 4.59
CA THR A 155 -7.97 -2.88 3.31
C THR A 155 -9.14 -1.98 2.93
N VAL A 156 -9.98 -1.58 3.90
CA VAL A 156 -11.06 -0.63 3.63
C VAL A 156 -10.47 0.73 3.22
N TRP A 157 -9.41 1.18 3.90
CA TRP A 157 -8.74 2.43 3.58
C TRP A 157 -8.14 2.45 2.16
N ILE A 158 -7.48 1.37 1.71
CA ILE A 158 -6.91 1.34 0.34
C ILE A 158 -8.00 1.41 -0.73
N LEU A 159 -9.15 0.78 -0.49
CA LEU A 159 -10.29 0.83 -1.40
C LEU A 159 -10.86 2.25 -1.50
N ILE A 160 -11.07 2.91 -0.35
CA ILE A 160 -11.57 4.30 -0.31
C ILE A 160 -10.58 5.26 -0.99
N ALA A 161 -9.28 5.12 -0.70
CA ALA A 161 -8.23 5.94 -1.30
C ALA A 161 -8.17 5.76 -2.83
N SER A 162 -8.35 4.53 -3.32
CA SER A 162 -8.40 4.24 -4.75
C SER A 162 -9.64 4.86 -5.42
N VAL A 163 -10.83 4.67 -4.84
CA VAL A 163 -12.09 5.21 -5.39
C VAL A 163 -12.09 6.75 -5.39
N MET A 164 -11.72 7.40 -4.29
CA MET A 164 -11.65 8.87 -4.24
C MET A 164 -10.66 9.44 -5.26
N GLY A 165 -9.57 8.73 -5.46
CA GLY A 165 -8.56 9.07 -6.45
C GLY A 165 -9.08 9.01 -7.89
N LEU A 166 -9.72 7.90 -8.25
CA LEU A 166 -10.37 7.66 -9.55
C LEU A 166 -11.45 8.71 -9.84
N ILE A 167 -12.35 8.97 -8.89
CA ILE A 167 -13.44 9.95 -9.06
C ILE A 167 -12.86 11.35 -9.30
N ARG A 168 -11.88 11.79 -8.51
CA ARG A 168 -11.31 13.13 -8.71
C ARG A 168 -10.51 13.27 -10.00
N LEU A 169 -9.85 12.20 -10.45
CA LEU A 169 -9.13 12.18 -11.72
C LEU A 169 -10.11 12.36 -12.90
N ASN A 170 -11.26 11.68 -12.88
CA ASN A 170 -12.29 11.84 -13.91
C ASN A 170 -12.87 13.26 -13.98
N HIS A 171 -12.96 13.95 -12.84
CA HIS A 171 -13.46 15.32 -12.77
C HIS A 171 -12.38 16.41 -13.06
N HIS A 172 -11.18 16.05 -13.52
CA HIS A 172 -10.06 16.97 -13.80
C HIS A 172 -9.71 17.89 -12.61
N LYS A 173 -9.94 17.41 -11.37
CA LYS A 173 -9.69 18.19 -10.15
C LYS A 173 -8.38 17.76 -9.46
N PRO A 174 -7.58 18.71 -8.94
CA PRO A 174 -6.38 18.39 -8.17
C PRO A 174 -6.73 17.81 -6.78
N ILE A 175 -5.82 17.00 -6.23
CA ILE A 175 -5.92 16.44 -4.88
C ILE A 175 -5.08 17.27 -3.90
N GLY A 176 -5.76 18.07 -3.06
CA GLY A 176 -5.16 18.76 -1.91
C GLY A 176 -5.51 20.24 -1.85
N LYS A 177 -5.67 20.77 -0.63
CA LYS A 177 -6.10 22.15 -0.36
C LYS A 177 -5.14 23.23 -0.88
N ARG A 178 -3.93 22.86 -1.29
CA ARG A 178 -2.87 23.80 -1.70
C ARG A 178 -3.11 24.48 -3.06
N PHE A 179 -4.04 23.96 -3.87
CA PHE A 179 -4.38 24.49 -5.19
C PHE A 179 -5.75 25.18 -5.24
N GLN A 180 -6.43 25.36 -4.10
CA GLN A 180 -7.68 26.12 -4.02
C GLN A 180 -7.46 27.63 -3.73
N LYS A 181 -6.20 28.08 -3.66
CA LYS A 181 -5.83 29.45 -3.26
C LYS A 181 -4.85 30.14 -4.23
N ALA A 182 -4.78 29.73 -5.49
CA ALA A 182 -4.05 30.47 -6.51
C ALA A 182 -5.04 30.97 -7.56
#